data_AF-A0A961KP58-F1
#
_entry.id   AF-A0A961KP58-F1
#
_cell.length_a   1.000
_cell.length_b   1.000
_cell.length_c   1.000
_cell.angle_alpha   90.00
_cell.angle_beta   90.00
_cell.angle_gamma   90.00
#
_symmetry.space_group_name_H-M   'P 1'
#
loop_
_entity.id
_entity.type
_entity.pdbx_description
1 polymer ?
#
loop_
_entity_poly.entity_id
_entity_poly.type
_entity_poly.pdbx_seq_one_letter_code
_entity_poly.pdbx_strand_id
1 'polypeptide(L)'
;TDGQIFLESELFFQGIRPAVNTGLSVSRVGSSAQTKAMSSVAGPVKLSLAQYREMAAFAQFGSDLDAATQRLLNRGARLTELMKQAQYSPLTNAEIVCVIFAGVNGYLDKLPVKDVGRFEKGLLNYLRTNATDLLKDITENDRKVKGELEDKVKAAIDSFAEGFV
;
A
#
# COMPACT_ATOMS: atom_id res chain seq x y z
N THR A 1 1.74 -9.46 25.04
CA THR A 1 2.75 -8.97 24.07
C THR A 1 2.48 -7.50 23.77
N ASP A 2 3.44 -6.78 23.20
CA ASP A 2 3.32 -5.33 22.89
C ASP A 2 2.53 -5.04 21.61
N GLY A 3 1.53 -5.86 21.33
CA GLY A 3 0.74 -5.85 20.11
C GLY A 3 0.32 -7.24 19.68
N GLN A 4 -0.50 -7.28 18.64
CA GLN A 4 -0.97 -8.50 18.00
C GLN A 4 -1.15 -8.30 16.50
N ILE A 5 -0.90 -9.36 15.75
CA ILE A 5 -1.30 -9.51 14.35
C ILE A 5 -2.41 -10.55 14.35
N PHE A 6 -3.64 -10.10 14.09
CA PHE A 6 -4.81 -10.96 14.09
C PHE A 6 -5.11 -11.41 12.66
N LEU A 7 -5.17 -12.72 12.44
CA LEU A 7 -5.47 -13.32 11.13
C LEU A 7 -6.92 -13.82 11.10
N GLU A 8 -7.65 -13.51 10.03
CA GLU A 8 -9.05 -13.91 9.88
C GLU A 8 -9.24 -14.93 8.75
N SER A 9 -9.93 -16.02 9.06
CA SER A 9 -10.28 -17.05 8.09
C SER A 9 -11.13 -16.51 6.93
N GLU A 10 -12.05 -15.59 7.22
CA GLU A 10 -12.91 -14.99 6.19
C GLU A 10 -12.09 -14.22 5.14
N LEU A 11 -11.13 -13.40 5.56
CA LEU A 11 -10.21 -12.69 4.66
C LEU A 11 -9.40 -13.68 3.81
N PHE A 12 -8.95 -14.79 4.42
CA PHE A 12 -8.21 -15.83 3.70
C PHE A 12 -9.06 -16.50 2.59
N PHE A 13 -10.34 -16.77 2.87
CA PHE A 13 -11.29 -17.34 1.90
C PHE A 13 -11.66 -16.35 0.80
N GLN A 14 -11.69 -15.04 1.09
CA GLN A 14 -11.87 -13.97 0.11
C GLN A 14 -10.60 -13.70 -0.73
N GLY A 15 -9.51 -14.46 -0.50
CA GLY A 15 -8.26 -14.32 -1.25
C GLY A 15 -7.37 -13.17 -0.80
N ILE A 16 -7.62 -12.57 0.37
CA ILE A 16 -6.74 -11.59 1.00
C ILE A 16 -5.68 -12.35 1.78
N ARG A 17 -4.45 -12.34 1.27
CA ARG A 17 -3.30 -13.07 1.84
C ARG A 17 -2.07 -12.17 1.77
N PRO A 18 -1.42 -11.83 2.89
CA PRO A 18 -1.70 -12.29 4.26
C PRO A 18 -3.05 -11.77 4.81
N ALA A 19 -3.75 -12.61 5.56
CA ALA A 19 -5.13 -12.40 6.00
C ALA A 19 -5.24 -11.51 7.27
N VAL A 20 -4.53 -10.38 7.28
CA VAL A 20 -4.40 -9.51 8.47
C VAL A 20 -5.65 -8.66 8.65
N ASN A 21 -6.30 -8.76 9.80
CA ASN A 21 -7.35 -7.82 10.20
C ASN A 21 -6.71 -6.50 10.67
N THR A 22 -6.87 -5.44 9.89
CA THR A 22 -6.32 -4.09 10.19
C THR A 22 -6.95 -3.39 11.39
N GLY A 23 -8.20 -3.70 11.73
CA GLY A 23 -8.92 -3.15 12.88
C GLY A 23 -8.54 -3.80 14.20
N LEU A 24 -8.32 -5.12 14.21
CA LEU A 24 -7.95 -5.88 15.42
C LEU A 24 -6.43 -5.94 15.63
N SER A 25 -5.62 -5.72 14.59
CA SER A 25 -4.16 -5.74 14.69
C SER A 25 -3.59 -4.39 15.16
N VAL A 26 -2.63 -4.46 16.08
CA VAL A 26 -2.00 -3.28 16.66
C VAL A 26 -0.55 -3.56 17.05
N SER A 27 0.29 -2.55 16.95
CA SER A 27 1.61 -2.49 17.59
C SER A 27 1.60 -1.35 18.59
N ARG A 28 1.93 -1.63 19.86
CA ARG A 28 2.05 -0.61 20.91
C ARG A 28 3.31 0.24 20.75
N VAL A 29 4.34 -0.30 20.08
CA VAL A 29 5.58 0.40 19.75
C VAL A 29 5.36 1.37 18.58
N GLY A 30 4.51 0.99 17.62
CA GLY A 30 4.04 1.87 16.56
C GLY A 30 5.17 2.34 15.63
N SER A 31 5.14 3.63 15.29
CA SER A 31 6.08 4.25 14.34
C SER A 31 7.54 4.29 14.83
N SER A 32 7.79 4.11 16.13
CA SER A 32 9.15 4.10 16.67
C SER A 32 9.97 2.88 16.24
N ALA A 33 9.30 1.80 15.81
CA ALA A 33 9.94 0.62 15.22
C ALA A 33 10.11 0.72 13.68
N GLN A 34 9.70 1.83 13.06
CA GLN A 34 9.74 2.01 11.61
C GLN A 34 10.93 2.87 11.20
N THR A 35 11.44 2.64 9.99
CA THR A 35 12.36 3.56 9.32
C THR A 35 11.71 4.93 9.11
N LYS A 36 12.51 5.99 8.98
CA LYS A 36 11.98 7.33 8.67
C LYS A 36 11.24 7.34 7.33
N ALA A 37 11.75 6.59 6.35
CA ALA A 37 11.08 6.43 5.07
C ALA A 37 9.70 5.78 5.23
N MET A 38 9.61 4.62 5.91
CA MET A 38 8.34 3.90 6.09
C MET A 38 7.32 4.71 6.89
N SER A 39 7.73 5.30 8.02
CA SER A 39 6.84 6.10 8.86
C SER A 39 6.24 7.30 8.13
N SER A 40 6.97 7.87 7.15
CA SER A 40 6.48 8.99 6.36
C SER A 40 5.38 8.63 5.35
N VAL A 41 5.27 7.36 4.93
CA VAL A 41 4.29 6.92 3.93
C VAL A 41 3.18 6.03 4.51
N ALA A 42 3.44 5.32 5.62
CA ALA A 42 2.53 4.32 6.18
C ALA A 42 1.38 4.91 7.03
N GLY A 43 1.50 6.15 7.50
CA GLY A 43 0.53 6.78 8.39
C GLY A 43 -0.93 6.73 7.91
N PRO A 44 -1.21 7.14 6.66
CA PRO A 44 -2.57 7.11 6.11
C PRO A 44 -3.12 5.70 5.88
N VAL A 45 -2.26 4.71 5.62
CA VAL A 45 -2.66 3.37 5.14
C VAL A 45 -3.60 2.68 6.12
N LYS A 46 -3.23 2.63 7.41
CA LYS A 46 -4.04 1.94 8.42
C LYS A 46 -5.42 2.56 8.55
N LEU A 47 -5.48 3.90 8.60
CA LEU A 47 -6.74 4.63 8.72
C LEU A 47 -7.62 4.41 7.49
N SER A 48 -7.06 4.53 6.28
CA SER A 48 -7.81 4.33 5.03
C SER A 48 -8.35 2.90 4.90
N LEU A 49 -7.57 1.88 5.26
CA LEU A 49 -8.02 0.49 5.22
C LEU A 49 -9.09 0.18 6.28
N ALA A 50 -9.01 0.78 7.47
CA ALA A 50 -10.04 0.64 8.50
C ALA A 50 -11.37 1.28 8.06
N GLN A 51 -11.32 2.53 7.58
CA GLN A 51 -12.48 3.24 7.04
C GLN A 51 -13.10 2.50 5.84
N TYR A 52 -12.25 1.97 4.95
CA TYR A 52 -12.71 1.15 3.83
C TYR A 52 -13.51 -0.07 4.30
N ARG A 53 -12.99 -0.81 5.29
CA ARG A 53 -13.65 -2.02 5.79
C ARG A 53 -15.01 -1.71 6.41
N GLU A 54 -15.10 -0.65 7.21
CA GLU A 54 -16.37 -0.21 7.78
C GLU A 54 -17.36 0.15 6.67
N MET A 55 -16.96 0.99 5.71
CA MET A 55 -17.83 1.44 4.63
C MET A 55 -18.19 0.33 3.63
N ALA A 56 -17.31 -0.65 3.39
CA ALA A 56 -17.58 -1.77 2.50
C ALA A 56 -18.72 -2.64 3.03
N ALA A 57 -18.85 -2.79 4.35
CA ALA A 57 -19.98 -3.48 4.96
C ALA A 57 -21.29 -2.69 4.79
N PHE A 58 -21.27 -1.37 4.94
CA PHE A 58 -22.46 -0.51 4.70
C PHE A 58 -22.88 -0.48 3.23
N ALA A 59 -21.92 -0.45 2.31
CA ALA A 59 -22.17 -0.42 0.87
C ALA A 59 -22.89 -1.68 0.35
N GLN A 60 -22.87 -2.79 1.08
CA GLN A 60 -23.65 -3.98 0.72
C GLN A 60 -25.16 -3.78 0.87
N PHE A 61 -25.61 -2.77 1.62
CA PHE A 61 -27.02 -2.54 1.95
C PHE A 61 -27.62 -1.25 1.38
N GLY A 62 -26.80 -0.35 0.81
CA GLY A 62 -27.24 0.98 0.35
C GLY A 62 -27.20 1.14 -1.17
N SER A 63 -28.26 1.68 -1.76
CA SER A 63 -28.38 1.87 -3.22
C SER A 63 -27.80 3.17 -3.75
N ASP A 64 -27.56 4.18 -2.91
CA ASP A 64 -26.97 5.47 -3.30
C ASP A 64 -25.83 5.85 -2.35
N LEU A 65 -24.62 5.86 -2.89
CA LEU A 65 -23.42 6.33 -2.19
C LEU A 65 -22.99 7.66 -2.79
N ASP A 66 -22.73 8.65 -1.94
CA ASP A 66 -22.17 9.92 -2.38
C ASP A 66 -20.78 9.76 -3.03
N ALA A 67 -20.34 10.78 -3.77
CA ALA A 67 -19.06 10.74 -4.48
C ALA A 67 -17.84 10.58 -3.55
N ALA A 68 -17.93 11.00 -2.28
CA ALA A 68 -16.82 10.86 -1.33
C ALA A 68 -16.67 9.40 -0.88
N THR A 69 -17.79 8.75 -0.56
CA THR A 69 -17.88 7.34 -0.19
C THR A 69 -17.44 6.45 -1.35
N GLN A 70 -17.86 6.77 -2.58
CA GLN A 70 -17.39 6.05 -3.78
C GLN A 70 -15.87 6.15 -3.94
N ARG A 71 -15.27 7.32 -3.73
CA ARG A 71 -13.80 7.49 -3.80
C ARG A 71 -13.09 6.70 -2.71
N LEU A 72 -13.61 6.71 -1.48
CA LEU A 72 -13.08 5.94 -0.36
C LEU A 72 -13.09 4.44 -0.67
N LEU A 73 -14.22 3.91 -1.15
CA LEU A 73 -14.35 2.49 -1.51
C LEU A 73 -13.41 2.10 -2.64
N ASN A 74 -13.32 2.94 -3.68
CA ASN A 74 -12.45 2.70 -4.81
C ASN A 74 -10.97 2.66 -4.41
N ARG A 75 -10.52 3.62 -3.59
CA ARG A 75 -9.13 3.64 -3.12
C ARG A 75 -8.85 2.51 -2.14
N GLY A 76 -9.77 2.24 -1.22
CA GLY A 76 -9.68 1.15 -0.26
C GLY A 76 -9.54 -0.21 -0.93
N ALA A 77 -10.34 -0.50 -1.96
CA ALA A 77 -10.24 -1.74 -2.72
C ALA A 77 -8.86 -1.94 -3.37
N ARG A 78 -8.27 -0.87 -3.92
CA ARG A 78 -6.93 -0.91 -4.54
C ARG A 78 -5.83 -1.07 -3.50
N LEU A 79 -5.95 -0.39 -2.35
CA LEU A 79 -5.04 -0.57 -1.22
C LEU A 79 -5.13 -2.01 -0.69
N THR A 80 -6.32 -2.61 -0.61
CA THR A 80 -6.49 -4.01 -0.20
C THR A 80 -5.80 -4.98 -1.15
N GLU A 81 -5.91 -4.77 -2.47
CA GLU A 81 -5.14 -5.57 -3.44
C GLU A 81 -3.64 -5.39 -3.27
N LEU A 82 -3.17 -4.17 -3.03
CA LEU A 82 -1.75 -3.85 -2.82
C LEU A 82 -1.15 -4.48 -1.55
N MET A 83 -1.97 -4.81 -0.55
CA MET A 83 -1.53 -5.51 0.66
C MET A 83 -1.44 -7.03 0.47
N LYS A 84 -1.86 -7.56 -0.68
CA LYS A 84 -1.74 -9.00 -0.95
C LYS A 84 -0.30 -9.33 -1.32
N GLN A 85 0.21 -10.40 -0.75
CA GLN A 85 1.58 -10.85 -0.98
C GLN A 85 1.64 -12.38 -0.95
N ALA A 86 2.32 -12.94 -1.95
CA ALA A 86 2.53 -14.37 -2.04
C ALA A 86 3.51 -14.85 -0.94
N GLN A 87 3.37 -16.13 -0.55
CA GLN A 87 4.34 -16.75 0.34
C GLN A 87 5.74 -16.74 -0.27
N TYR A 88 6.77 -16.68 0.59
CA TYR A 88 8.18 -16.70 0.21
C TYR A 88 8.63 -15.55 -0.71
N SER A 89 7.85 -14.47 -0.76
CA SER A 89 8.15 -13.31 -1.61
C SER A 89 8.35 -12.03 -0.78
N PRO A 90 9.24 -12.00 0.24
CA PRO A 90 9.45 -10.82 1.06
C PRO A 90 9.96 -9.65 0.21
N LEU A 91 9.56 -8.42 0.57
CA LEU A 91 10.03 -7.19 -0.03
C LEU A 91 10.95 -6.46 0.93
N THR A 92 11.90 -5.70 0.40
CA THR A 92 12.76 -4.81 1.18
C THR A 92 11.97 -3.60 1.70
N ASN A 93 12.48 -2.94 2.74
CA ASN A 93 11.86 -1.71 3.24
C ASN A 93 11.71 -0.65 2.14
N ALA A 94 12.74 -0.48 1.30
CA ALA A 94 12.72 0.50 0.21
C ALA A 94 11.65 0.19 -0.84
N GLU A 95 11.51 -1.08 -1.23
CA GLU A 95 10.46 -1.52 -2.15
C GLU A 95 9.07 -1.26 -1.58
N ILE A 96 8.83 -1.64 -0.31
CA ILE A 96 7.53 -1.41 0.35
C ILE A 96 7.24 0.10 0.41
N VAL A 97 8.23 0.94 0.70
CA VAL A 97 8.04 2.41 0.70
C VAL A 97 7.54 2.91 -0.65
N CYS A 98 8.16 2.50 -1.75
CA CYS A 98 7.72 2.91 -3.10
C CYS A 98 6.32 2.39 -3.45
N VAL A 99 6.03 1.11 -3.13
CA VAL A 99 4.72 0.49 -3.37
C VAL A 99 3.63 1.22 -2.58
N ILE A 100 3.83 1.42 -1.28
CA ILE A 100 2.89 2.15 -0.42
C ILE A 100 2.69 3.57 -0.89
N PHE A 101 3.78 4.26 -1.29
CA PHE A 101 3.71 5.61 -1.83
C PHE A 101 2.80 5.68 -3.06
N ALA A 102 2.92 4.73 -4.00
CA ALA A 102 2.05 4.66 -5.16
C ALA A 102 0.58 4.50 -4.74
N GLY A 103 0.30 3.60 -3.79
CA GLY A 103 -1.02 3.33 -3.25
C GLY A 103 -1.71 4.57 -2.65
N VAL A 104 -1.02 5.29 -1.78
CA VAL A 104 -1.61 6.42 -1.03
C VAL A 104 -1.70 7.71 -1.83
N ASN A 105 -0.84 7.89 -2.84
CA ASN A 105 -0.81 9.09 -3.69
C ASN A 105 -1.68 8.98 -4.96
N GLY A 106 -2.52 7.94 -5.08
CA GLY A 106 -3.55 7.86 -6.11
C GLY A 106 -3.07 7.35 -7.48
N TYR A 107 -1.85 6.84 -7.59
CA TYR A 107 -1.31 6.25 -8.83
C TYR A 107 -2.16 5.08 -9.35
N LEU A 108 -2.84 4.38 -8.44
CA LEU A 108 -3.66 3.22 -8.76
C LEU A 108 -5.13 3.59 -9.04
N ASP A 109 -5.55 4.84 -8.78
CA ASP A 109 -6.98 5.22 -8.78
C ASP A 109 -7.66 4.98 -10.14
N LYS A 110 -6.92 5.15 -11.23
CA LYS A 110 -7.42 4.93 -12.59
C LYS A 110 -7.33 3.47 -13.05
N LEU A 111 -6.61 2.62 -12.33
CA LEU A 111 -6.45 1.21 -12.69
C LEU A 111 -7.67 0.40 -12.28
N PRO A 112 -8.11 -0.58 -13.09
CA PRO A 112 -9.03 -1.60 -12.62
C PRO A 112 -8.43 -2.37 -11.44
N VAL A 113 -9.26 -2.74 -10.45
CA VAL A 113 -8.80 -3.42 -9.23
C VAL A 113 -8.01 -4.70 -9.54
N LYS A 114 -8.46 -5.48 -10.55
CA LYS A 114 -7.79 -6.70 -11.01
C LYS A 114 -6.35 -6.49 -11.51
N ASP A 115 -6.01 -5.27 -11.94
CA ASP A 115 -4.72 -4.95 -12.55
C ASP A 115 -3.72 -4.42 -11.51
N VAL A 116 -4.13 -4.19 -10.26
CA VAL A 116 -3.27 -3.69 -9.18
C VAL A 116 -2.09 -4.64 -8.92
N GLY A 117 -2.33 -5.94 -8.82
CA GLY A 117 -1.24 -6.91 -8.62
C GLY A 117 -0.30 -7.02 -9.82
N ARG A 118 -0.77 -6.72 -11.04
CA ARG A 118 0.08 -6.64 -12.24
C ARG A 118 0.95 -5.38 -12.18
N PHE A 119 0.36 -4.25 -11.79
CA PHE A 119 1.05 -2.99 -11.60
C PHE A 119 2.16 -3.10 -10.54
N GLU A 120 1.87 -3.66 -9.37
CA GLU A 120 2.85 -3.85 -8.29
C GLU A 120 4.06 -4.67 -8.75
N LYS A 121 3.82 -5.82 -9.40
CA LYS A 121 4.89 -6.67 -9.92
C LYS A 121 5.74 -5.95 -10.97
N GLY A 122 5.09 -5.22 -11.88
CA GLY A 122 5.78 -4.42 -12.89
C GLY A 122 6.63 -3.30 -12.25
N LEU A 123 6.07 -2.60 -11.27
CA LEU A 123 6.76 -1.53 -10.55
C LEU A 123 7.96 -2.08 -9.80
N LEU A 124 7.81 -3.19 -9.08
CA LEU A 124 8.93 -3.84 -8.38
C LEU A 124 10.05 -4.23 -9.34
N ASN A 125 9.71 -4.80 -10.50
CA ASN A 125 10.70 -5.14 -11.52
C ASN A 125 11.40 -3.90 -12.06
N TYR A 126 10.65 -2.83 -12.34
CA TYR A 126 11.21 -1.56 -12.78
C TYR A 126 12.16 -0.97 -11.73
N LEU A 127 11.76 -0.96 -10.45
CA LEU A 127 12.59 -0.45 -9.36
C LEU A 127 13.90 -1.24 -9.22
N ARG A 128 13.84 -2.56 -9.37
CA ARG A 128 15.01 -3.46 -9.28
C ARG A 128 15.96 -3.37 -10.46
N THR A 129 15.53 -2.81 -11.59
CA THR A 129 16.32 -2.78 -12.84
C THR A 129 16.74 -1.38 -13.23
N ASN A 130 15.85 -0.41 -13.11
CA ASN A 130 16.04 0.97 -13.60
C ASN A 130 16.19 2.00 -12.48
N ALA A 131 15.76 1.68 -11.25
CA ALA A 131 15.84 2.59 -10.10
C ALA A 131 16.59 1.99 -8.90
N THR A 132 17.63 1.19 -9.17
CA THR A 132 18.45 0.54 -8.13
C THR A 132 19.10 1.55 -7.19
N ASP A 133 19.54 2.69 -7.73
CA ASP A 133 20.18 3.75 -6.95
C ASP A 133 19.19 4.41 -5.98
N LEU A 134 17.91 4.51 -6.37
CA LEU A 134 16.86 5.00 -5.47
C LEU A 134 16.62 4.01 -4.33
N LEU A 135 16.53 2.70 -4.62
CA LEU A 135 16.36 1.68 -3.58
C LEU A 135 17.55 1.68 -2.60
N LYS A 136 18.77 1.87 -3.12
CA LYS A 136 19.99 2.00 -2.31
C LYS A 136 19.96 3.26 -1.45
N ASP A 137 19.59 4.42 -2.01
CA ASP A 137 19.46 5.69 -1.28
C ASP A 137 18.49 5.57 -0.10
N ILE A 138 17.30 4.99 -0.33
CA ILE A 138 16.30 4.76 0.74
C ILE A 138 16.85 3.84 1.83
N THR A 139 17.63 2.83 1.46
CA THR A 139 18.16 1.82 2.38
C THR A 139 19.30 2.36 3.24
N GLU A 140 20.23 3.12 2.65
CA GLU A 140 21.47 3.55 3.31
C GLU A 140 21.32 4.88 4.05
N ASN A 141 20.51 5.82 3.53
CA ASN A 141 20.43 7.17 4.08
C ASN A 141 19.22 7.41 5.00
N ASP A 142 18.29 6.45 5.09
CA ASP A 142 17.02 6.48 5.85
C ASP A 142 16.52 7.89 6.18
N ARG A 143 15.91 8.53 5.18
CA ARG A 143 15.31 9.86 5.28
C ARG A 143 13.82 9.77 4.97
N LYS A 144 13.04 10.69 5.55
CA LYS A 144 11.60 10.81 5.25
C LYS A 144 11.43 11.03 3.75
N VAL A 145 10.40 10.42 3.16
CA VAL A 145 10.04 10.65 1.75
C VAL A 145 9.42 12.05 1.64
N LYS A 146 10.28 13.05 1.46
CA LYS A 146 9.93 14.46 1.33
C LYS A 146 10.97 15.19 0.49
N GLY A 147 10.54 16.21 -0.27
CA GLY A 147 11.44 17.03 -1.09
C GLY A 147 12.16 16.18 -2.12
N GLU A 148 13.49 16.26 -2.20
CA GLU A 148 14.29 15.56 -3.21
C GLU A 148 14.03 14.04 -3.26
N LEU A 149 13.88 13.36 -2.11
CA LEU A 149 13.57 11.92 -2.12
C LEU A 149 12.17 11.64 -2.66
N GLU A 150 11.20 12.48 -2.30
CA GLU A 150 9.83 12.36 -2.80
C GLU A 150 9.78 12.58 -4.31
N ASP A 151 10.52 13.57 -4.82
CA ASP A 151 10.61 13.85 -6.26
C ASP A 151 11.22 12.66 -7.02
N LYS A 152 12.27 12.04 -6.46
CA LYS A 152 12.86 10.81 -7.03
C LYS A 152 11.88 9.63 -7.03
N VAL A 153 11.14 9.44 -5.94
CA VAL A 153 10.13 8.37 -5.84
C VAL A 153 8.99 8.60 -6.85
N LYS A 154 8.48 9.82 -6.95
CA LYS A 154 7.47 10.21 -7.94
C LYS A 154 7.98 9.95 -9.35
N ALA A 155 9.14 10.48 -9.71
CA ALA A 155 9.73 10.31 -11.03
C ALA A 155 9.90 8.82 -11.40
N ALA A 156 10.35 7.98 -10.46
CA ALA A 156 10.48 6.54 -10.72
C ALA A 156 9.12 5.86 -10.98
N ILE A 157 8.08 6.22 -10.22
CA ILE A 157 6.74 5.65 -10.40
C ILE A 157 6.07 6.21 -11.66
N ASP A 158 6.23 7.51 -11.94
CA ASP A 158 5.72 8.18 -13.14
C ASP A 158 6.30 7.52 -14.40
N SER A 159 7.63 7.36 -14.47
CA SER A 159 8.30 6.69 -15.61
C SER A 159 7.82 5.27 -15.84
N PHE A 160 7.53 4.52 -14.76
CA PHE A 160 6.93 3.19 -14.90
C PHE A 160 5.46 3.27 -15.37
N ALA A 161 4.67 4.16 -14.77
CA ALA A 161 3.25 4.28 -15.04
C ALA A 161 2.96 4.74 -16.48
N GLU A 162 3.82 5.58 -17.08
CA GLU A 162 3.72 5.99 -18.49
C GLU A 162 3.80 4.79 -19.45
N GLY A 163 4.61 3.78 -19.12
CA GLY A 163 4.75 2.55 -19.89
C GLY A 163 3.74 1.44 -19.52
N PHE A 164 2.91 1.65 -18.50
CA PHE A 164 1.99 0.63 -18.00
C PHE A 164 0.65 0.68 -18.75
N VAL A 165 0.42 -0.27 -19.65
CA VAL A 165 -0.84 -0.51 -20.38
C VAL A 165 -1.53 -1.76 -19.85
#